data_AF-A0A7T2DBP3-F1
#
_entry.id   AF-A0A7T2DBP3-F1
#
_cell.length_a   1.000
_cell.length_b   1.000
_cell.length_c   1.000
_cell.angle_alpha   90.00
_cell.angle_beta   90.00
_cell.angle_gamma   90.00
#
_symmetry.space_group_name_H-M   'P 1'
#
loop_
_entity.id
_entity.type
_entity.pdbx_description
1 polymer ?
#
loop_
_entity_poly.entity_id
_entity_poly.type
_entity_poly.pdbx_seq_one_letter_code
_entity_poly.pdbx_strand_id
1 'polypeptide(L)'
;MNRKVIIRCTLVSLLLALPAPLLIALSLALADAGLPQQLLTLLEPGGYAVGYVTVSLAVFVLLLIATLSTQALNPQLAVLAAVENDDREIGEVKWFNVNKGYGFIKRESGEDVFVHFRAIRGRGHRTLAEGQKVRYHVIENERGLQADDVTVIT
;
A
#
# COMPACT_ATOMS: atom_id res chain seq x y z
N MET A 1 7.84 -3.17 10.56
CA MET A 1 6.80 -3.56 9.59
C MET A 1 5.62 -2.60 9.75
N ASN A 2 5.16 -1.93 8.68
CA ASN A 2 4.20 -0.83 8.77
C ASN A 2 2.84 -1.30 9.33
N ARG A 3 2.38 -0.70 10.43
CA ARG A 3 1.15 -1.07 11.15
C ARG A 3 -0.08 -1.07 10.25
N LYS A 4 -0.14 -0.15 9.27
CA LYS A 4 -1.22 -0.07 8.28
C LYS A 4 -1.28 -1.29 7.37
N VAL A 5 -0.11 -1.84 7.03
CA VAL A 5 0.00 -3.00 6.13
C VAL A 5 -0.42 -4.28 6.84
N ILE A 6 -0.03 -4.44 8.11
CA ILE A 6 -0.46 -5.58 8.94
C ILE A 6 -1.99 -5.62 9.03
N ILE A 7 -2.63 -4.47 9.28
CA ILE A 7 -4.09 -4.35 9.42
C ILE A 7 -4.81 -4.70 8.10
N ARG A 8 -4.27 -4.28 6.96
CA ARG A 8 -4.86 -4.60 5.65
C ARG A 8 -4.76 -6.09 5.32
N CYS A 9 -3.60 -6.70 5.57
CA CYS A 9 -3.40 -8.13 5.34
C CYS A 9 -4.30 -8.99 6.23
N THR A 10 -4.46 -8.64 7.51
CA THR A 10 -5.37 -9.38 8.40
C THR A 10 -6.83 -9.25 7.96
N LEU A 11 -7.27 -8.07 7.51
CA LEU A 11 -8.61 -7.86 6.99
C LEU A 11 -8.90 -8.67 5.72
N VAL A 12 -7.96 -8.67 4.77
CA VAL A 12 -8.11 -9.38 3.50
C VAL A 12 -8.13 -10.90 3.72
N SER A 13 -7.21 -11.44 4.54
CA SER A 13 -7.19 -12.87 4.87
C SER A 13 -8.43 -13.32 5.64
N LEU A 14 -8.95 -12.49 6.55
CA LEU A 14 -10.18 -12.78 7.29
C LEU A 14 -11.41 -12.80 6.35
N LEU A 15 -11.49 -11.84 5.43
CA LEU A 15 -12.58 -11.73 4.46
C LEU A 15 -12.62 -12.93 3.49
N LEU A 16 -11.45 -13.38 3.02
CA LEU A 16 -11.31 -14.51 2.10
C LEU A 16 -11.49 -15.88 2.79
N ALA A 17 -11.18 -15.99 4.09
CA ALA A 17 -11.36 -17.23 4.85
C ALA A 17 -12.83 -17.54 5.15
N LEU A 18 -13.70 -16.54 5.25
CA LEU A 18 -15.13 -16.70 5.52
C LEU A 18 -15.88 -17.59 4.49
N PRO A 19 -15.74 -17.39 3.16
CA PRO A 19 -16.44 -18.20 2.16
C PRO A 19 -15.71 -19.52 1.82
N ALA A 20 -14.42 -19.65 2.14
CA ALA A 20 -13.60 -20.80 1.76
C ALA A 20 -14.17 -22.18 2.18
N PRO A 21 -14.64 -22.41 3.41
CA PRO A 21 -15.19 -23.72 3.80
C PRO A 21 -16.48 -24.08 3.06
N LEU A 22 -17.31 -23.09 2.70
CA LEU A 22 -18.52 -23.32 1.89
C LEU A 22 -18.17 -23.71 0.46
N LEU A 23 -17.15 -23.07 -0.13
CA LEU A 23 -16.66 -23.41 -1.47
C LEU A 23 -16.02 -24.81 -1.51
N ILE A 24 -15.32 -25.21 -0.44
CA ILE A 24 -14.76 -26.56 -0.30
C ILE A 24 -15.89 -27.59 -0.14
N ALA A 25 -16.87 -27.35 0.73
CA ALA A 25 -18.01 -28.25 0.88
C ALA A 25 -18.82 -28.41 -0.43
N LEU A 26 -19.01 -27.30 -1.17
CA LEU A 26 -19.69 -27.29 -2.45
C LEU A 26 -18.89 -28.08 -3.52
N SER A 27 -17.57 -27.90 -3.59
CA SER A 27 -16.74 -28.62 -4.58
C SER A 27 -16.71 -30.12 -4.31
N LEU A 28 -16.63 -30.55 -3.06
CA LEU A 28 -16.74 -31.97 -2.68
C LEU A 28 -18.13 -32.55 -2.97
N ALA A 29 -19.20 -31.77 -2.80
CA ALA A 29 -20.55 -32.18 -3.14
C ALA A 29 -20.76 -32.36 -4.66
N LEU A 30 -20.11 -31.53 -5.49
CA LEU A 30 -20.15 -31.67 -6.96
C LEU A 30 -19.26 -32.80 -7.50
N ALA A 31 -18.23 -33.20 -6.75
CA ALA A 31 -17.23 -34.18 -7.22
C ALA A 31 -17.66 -35.66 -7.12
N ASP A 32 -18.84 -35.94 -6.56
CA ASP A 32 -19.42 -37.28 -6.32
C ASP A 32 -18.40 -38.32 -5.79
N ALA A 33 -17.46 -37.83 -4.97
CA ALA A 33 -16.27 -38.55 -4.58
C ALA A 33 -16.50 -39.40 -3.32
N GLY A 34 -17.46 -40.33 -3.33
CA GLY A 34 -17.53 -41.51 -2.43
C GLY A 34 -17.38 -41.33 -0.91
N LEU A 35 -17.32 -40.10 -0.41
CA LEU A 35 -17.21 -39.71 0.99
C LEU A 35 -18.56 -39.44 1.70
N PRO A 36 -19.77 -39.71 1.16
CA PRO A 36 -20.98 -39.24 1.83
C PRO A 36 -21.23 -39.95 3.17
N GLN A 37 -20.72 -41.16 3.40
CA GLN A 37 -20.97 -41.91 4.64
C GLN A 37 -20.06 -41.55 5.83
N GLN A 38 -18.79 -41.19 5.61
CA GLN A 38 -17.92 -40.70 6.70
C GLN A 38 -18.16 -39.22 7.02
N LEU A 39 -18.64 -38.44 6.04
CA LEU A 39 -19.06 -37.06 6.24
C LEU A 39 -20.41 -37.00 6.99
N LEU A 40 -21.31 -37.97 6.78
CA LEU A 40 -22.59 -38.07 7.51
C LEU A 40 -22.42 -38.34 9.02
N THR A 41 -21.32 -38.98 9.43
CA THR A 41 -21.02 -39.21 10.86
C THR A 41 -20.47 -37.98 11.57
N LEU A 42 -19.91 -37.01 10.84
CA LEU A 42 -19.59 -35.67 11.37
C LEU A 42 -20.82 -34.73 11.40
N LEU A 43 -21.95 -35.23 10.87
CA LEU A 43 -23.25 -34.58 10.81
C LEU A 43 -24.13 -34.89 12.07
N GLU A 44 -23.53 -35.18 13.23
CA GLU A 44 -24.23 -35.27 14.54
C GLU A 44 -24.48 -33.87 15.14
N PRO A 45 -25.61 -33.63 15.83
CA PRO A 45 -25.99 -32.31 16.32
C PRO A 45 -24.99 -31.82 17.39
N GLY A 46 -24.13 -30.88 17.01
CA GLY A 46 -23.10 -30.27 17.87
C GLY A 46 -21.69 -30.25 17.27
N GLY A 47 -21.38 -31.09 16.27
CA GLY A 47 -20.04 -31.20 15.66
C GLY A 47 -19.74 -30.17 14.55
N TYR A 48 -20.78 -29.71 13.85
CA TYR A 48 -20.66 -28.85 12.66
C TYR A 48 -20.04 -27.48 12.92
N ALA A 49 -20.45 -26.82 14.00
CA ALA A 49 -19.93 -25.51 14.35
C ALA A 49 -18.44 -25.61 14.70
N VAL A 50 -18.05 -26.67 15.42
CA VAL A 50 -16.65 -26.93 15.80
C VAL A 50 -15.82 -27.32 14.59
N GLY A 51 -16.34 -28.17 13.70
CA GLY A 51 -15.67 -28.54 12.44
C GLY A 51 -15.49 -27.33 11.51
N TYR A 52 -16.51 -26.50 11.37
CA TYR A 52 -16.45 -25.29 10.55
C TYR A 52 -15.44 -24.28 11.11
N VAL A 53 -15.42 -24.07 12.42
CA VAL A 53 -14.47 -23.15 13.08
C VAL A 53 -13.04 -23.66 12.98
N THR A 54 -12.80 -24.95 13.19
CA THR A 54 -11.44 -25.52 13.12
C THR A 54 -10.89 -25.49 11.69
N VAL A 55 -11.69 -25.84 10.69
CA VAL A 55 -11.29 -25.76 9.26
C VAL A 55 -11.10 -24.31 8.84
N SER A 56 -11.99 -23.39 9.23
CA SER A 56 -11.87 -21.96 8.92
C SER A 56 -10.61 -21.35 9.56
N LEU A 57 -10.30 -21.72 10.81
CA LEU A 57 -9.09 -21.28 11.50
C LEU A 57 -7.83 -21.81 10.81
N ALA A 58 -7.83 -23.09 10.42
CA ALA A 58 -6.70 -23.70 9.72
C ALA A 58 -6.45 -23.04 8.36
N VAL A 59 -7.51 -22.81 7.57
CA VAL A 59 -7.44 -22.08 6.30
C VAL A 59 -6.97 -20.65 6.51
N PHE A 60 -7.49 -19.96 7.53
CA PHE A 60 -7.06 -18.61 7.88
C PHE A 60 -5.57 -18.55 8.21
N VAL A 61 -5.06 -19.46 9.04
CA VAL A 61 -3.63 -19.52 9.41
C VAL A 61 -2.76 -19.83 8.18
N LEU A 62 -3.19 -20.75 7.32
CA LEU A 62 -2.46 -21.11 6.10
C LEU A 62 -2.39 -19.91 5.12
N LEU A 63 -3.52 -19.21 4.92
CA LEU A 63 -3.57 -17.99 4.11
C LEU A 63 -2.75 -16.85 4.73
N LEU A 64 -2.78 -16.70 6.06
CA LEU A 64 -1.98 -15.71 6.78
C LEU A 64 -0.48 -15.96 6.58
N ILE A 65 -0.03 -17.21 6.71
CA ILE A 65 1.37 -17.56 6.49
C ILE A 65 1.75 -17.33 5.02
N ALA A 66 0.94 -17.77 4.07
CA ALA A 66 1.22 -17.59 2.64
C ALA A 66 1.29 -16.10 2.23
N THR A 67 0.39 -15.27 2.75
CA THR A 67 0.39 -13.82 2.51
C THR A 67 1.59 -13.13 3.17
N LEU A 68 1.98 -13.51 4.38
CA LEU A 68 3.18 -13.00 5.03
C LEU A 68 4.47 -13.44 4.32
N SER A 69 4.54 -14.68 3.83
CA SER A 69 5.68 -15.19 3.08
C SER A 69 5.83 -14.47 1.74
N THR A 70 4.74 -14.29 0.99
CA THR A 70 4.77 -13.53 -0.27
C THR A 70 5.15 -12.07 -0.02
N GLN A 71 4.72 -11.46 1.09
CA GLN A 71 5.12 -10.10 1.44
C GLN A 71 6.59 -9.99 1.89
N ALA A 72 7.13 -11.00 2.58
CA ALA A 72 8.53 -11.03 3.02
C ALA A 72 9.50 -11.27 1.85
N LEU A 73 9.05 -11.97 0.81
CA LEU A 73 9.87 -12.37 -0.35
C LEU A 73 9.63 -11.51 -1.60
N ASN A 74 8.61 -10.63 -1.62
CA ASN A 74 8.30 -9.79 -2.77
C ASN A 74 8.88 -8.37 -2.61
N PRO A 75 10.06 -8.07 -3.22
CA PRO A 75 10.68 -6.75 -3.16
C PRO A 75 9.86 -5.65 -3.83
N GLN A 76 8.88 -6.01 -4.67
CA GLN A 76 8.03 -5.06 -5.39
C GLN A 76 7.03 -4.34 -4.46
N LEU A 77 6.63 -4.96 -3.35
CA LEU A 77 5.72 -4.32 -2.38
C LEU A 77 6.41 -3.24 -1.53
N ALA A 78 7.73 -3.33 -1.33
CA ALA A 78 8.50 -2.26 -0.71
C ALA A 78 8.53 -1.01 -1.62
N VAL A 79 8.58 -1.20 -2.94
CA VAL A 79 8.53 -0.11 -3.93
C VAL A 79 7.13 0.49 -4.04
N LEU A 80 6.07 -0.32 -4.05
CA LEU A 80 4.69 0.18 -4.09
C LEU A 80 4.23 0.82 -2.78
N ALA A 81 4.68 0.31 -1.62
CA ALA A 81 4.42 0.94 -0.33
C ALA A 81 5.18 2.27 -0.15
N ALA A 82 6.32 2.45 -0.83
CA ALA A 82 6.98 3.76 -0.92
C ALA A 82 6.19 4.75 -1.80
N VAL A 83 5.38 4.26 -2.76
CA VAL A 83 4.50 5.09 -3.59
C VAL A 83 3.22 5.49 -2.84
N GLU A 84 2.73 4.67 -1.90
CA GLU A 84 1.48 4.97 -1.17
C GLU A 84 1.65 6.02 -0.05
N ASN A 85 2.88 6.28 0.40
CA ASN A 85 3.17 7.34 1.36
C ASN A 85 3.63 8.61 0.65
N ASP A 86 2.82 9.08 -0.32
CA ASP A 86 3.08 10.33 -1.03
C ASP A 86 2.69 11.50 -0.11
N ASP A 87 3.46 11.71 0.96
CA ASP A 87 3.43 12.91 1.83
C ASP A 87 3.91 14.16 1.06
N ARG A 88 3.71 14.21 -0.27
CA ARG A 88 4.08 15.33 -1.11
C ARG A 88 2.93 16.31 -1.20
N GLU A 89 3.28 17.56 -1.04
CA GLU A 89 2.36 18.67 -1.16
C GLU A 89 2.42 19.26 -2.55
N ILE A 90 1.37 20.04 -2.86
CA ILE A 90 1.26 20.76 -4.12
C ILE A 90 1.49 22.23 -3.84
N GLY A 91 2.26 22.87 -4.71
CA GLY A 91 2.51 24.30 -4.65
C GLY A 91 2.79 24.86 -6.04
N GLU A 92 2.96 26.17 -6.09
CA GLU A 92 3.17 26.93 -7.31
C GLU A 92 4.55 27.58 -7.30
N VAL A 93 5.30 27.46 -8.39
CA VAL A 93 6.65 28.05 -8.47
C VAL A 93 6.55 29.56 -8.51
N LYS A 94 7.06 30.22 -7.47
CA LYS A 94 7.07 31.68 -7.35
C LYS A 94 8.12 32.31 -8.27
N TRP A 95 9.32 31.71 -8.31
CA TRP A 95 10.37 32.03 -9.28
C TRP A 95 11.47 30.97 -9.21
N PHE A 96 12.21 30.81 -10.30
CA PHE A 96 13.36 29.93 -10.37
C PHE A 96 14.47 30.54 -11.22
N ASN A 97 15.68 30.61 -10.67
CA ASN A 97 16.84 31.09 -11.40
C ASN A 97 17.59 29.91 -12.03
N VAL A 98 17.45 29.75 -13.35
CA VAL A 98 18.08 28.65 -14.10
C VAL A 98 19.61 28.70 -14.03
N ASN A 99 20.21 29.89 -14.05
CA ASN A 99 21.66 30.06 -14.03
C ASN A 99 22.26 29.69 -12.66
N LYS A 100 21.56 30.04 -11.58
CA LYS A 100 22.01 29.73 -10.22
C LYS A 100 21.52 28.38 -9.69
N GLY A 101 20.49 27.79 -10.31
CA GLY A 101 19.94 26.49 -9.95
C GLY A 101 19.09 26.46 -8.68
N TYR A 102 18.48 27.58 -8.29
CA TYR A 102 17.60 27.62 -7.11
C TYR A 102 16.40 28.56 -7.32
N GLY A 103 15.37 28.37 -6.50
CA GLY A 103 14.13 29.15 -6.55
C GLY A 103 13.28 28.97 -5.29
N PHE A 104 12.05 29.43 -5.37
CA PHE A 104 11.05 29.26 -4.31
C PHE A 104 9.71 28.81 -4.86
N ILE A 105 9.03 27.98 -4.08
CA ILE A 105 7.68 27.48 -4.34
C ILE A 105 6.77 28.08 -3.27
N LYS A 106 5.66 28.67 -3.73
CA LYS A 106 4.60 29.18 -2.88
C LYS A 106 3.67 28.04 -2.48
N ARG A 107 3.51 27.86 -1.18
CA ARG A 107 2.60 26.88 -0.57
C ARG A 107 1.22 27.50 -0.37
N GLU A 108 0.17 26.68 -0.31
CA GLU A 108 -1.18 27.18 -0.02
C GLU A 108 -1.31 27.78 1.39
N SER A 109 -0.49 27.34 2.36
CA SER A 109 -0.46 27.92 3.71
C SER A 109 0.17 29.33 3.78
N GLY A 110 0.80 29.79 2.70
CA GLY A 110 1.42 31.12 2.60
C GLY A 110 2.92 31.17 2.92
N GLU A 111 3.53 30.07 3.36
CA GLU A 111 4.98 29.99 3.55
C GLU A 111 5.69 29.65 2.23
N ASP A 112 6.82 30.32 1.97
CA ASP A 112 7.65 30.05 0.81
C ASP A 112 8.62 28.89 1.12
N VAL A 113 8.68 27.90 0.22
CA VAL A 113 9.55 26.73 0.35
C VAL A 113 10.72 26.88 -0.63
N PHE A 114 11.94 26.75 -0.13
CA PHE A 114 13.15 26.83 -0.95
C PHE A 114 13.30 25.58 -1.83
N VAL A 115 13.62 25.74 -3.12
CA VAL A 115 13.89 24.62 -4.03
C VAL A 115 15.24 24.74 -4.70
N HIS A 116 15.97 23.64 -4.78
CA HIS A 116 17.25 23.53 -5.47
C HIS A 116 17.15 22.60 -6.68
N PHE A 117 17.92 22.83 -7.74
CA PHE A 117 17.85 22.03 -8.98
C PHE A 117 18.08 20.54 -8.76
N ARG A 118 18.83 20.17 -7.71
CA ARG A 118 19.08 18.77 -7.32
C ARG A 118 17.82 18.04 -6.86
N ALA A 119 16.89 18.76 -6.23
CA ALA A 119 15.64 18.21 -5.74
C ALA A 119 14.63 17.93 -6.86
N ILE A 120 14.79 18.54 -8.03
CA ILE A 120 13.89 18.35 -9.17
C ILE A 120 14.14 17.00 -9.82
N ARG A 121 13.09 16.20 -10.01
CA ARG A 121 13.14 14.93 -10.76
C ARG A 121 13.29 15.20 -12.26
N GLY A 122 14.18 14.46 -12.91
CA GLY A 122 14.39 14.52 -14.35
C GLY A 122 15.82 14.21 -14.77
N ARG A 123 16.02 14.00 -16.07
CA ARG A 123 17.35 13.85 -16.71
C ARG A 123 17.70 15.14 -17.46
N GLY A 124 18.97 15.57 -17.39
CA GLY A 124 19.44 16.78 -18.07
C GLY A 124 19.25 18.07 -17.26
N HIS A 125 18.98 19.18 -17.95
CA HIS A 125 18.79 20.50 -17.32
C HIS A 125 17.44 20.57 -16.60
N ARG A 126 17.49 20.54 -15.28
CA ARG A 126 16.32 20.59 -14.38
C ARG A 126 15.96 22.04 -14.10
N THR A 127 14.84 22.49 -14.66
CA THR A 127 14.35 23.87 -14.53
C THR A 127 12.87 23.87 -14.19
N LEU A 128 12.41 24.97 -13.59
CA LEU A 128 11.01 25.22 -13.29
C LEU A 128 10.60 26.56 -13.90
N ALA A 129 9.40 26.63 -14.45
CA ALA A 129 8.81 27.88 -14.92
C ALA A 129 8.04 28.57 -13.79
N GLU A 130 7.99 29.90 -13.81
CA GLU A 130 7.15 30.68 -12.91
C GLU A 130 5.66 30.36 -13.15
N GLY A 131 4.88 30.24 -12.07
CA GLY A 131 3.47 29.85 -12.10
C GLY A 131 3.22 28.36 -12.32
N GLN A 132 4.28 27.55 -12.45
CA GLN A 132 4.14 26.12 -12.69
C GLN A 132 3.71 25.38 -11.42
N LYS A 133 2.74 24.47 -11.54
CA LYS A 133 2.35 23.59 -10.44
C LYS A 133 3.33 22.44 -10.28
N VAL A 134 3.74 22.21 -9.04
CA VAL A 134 4.71 21.17 -8.69
C VAL A 134 4.24 20.39 -7.47
N ARG A 135 4.61 19.12 -7.44
CA ARG A 135 4.44 18.21 -6.31
C ARG A 135 5.80 17.97 -5.65
N TYR A 136 5.91 18.12 -4.33
CA TYR A 136 7.19 18.03 -3.61
C TYR A 136 7.02 17.63 -2.15
N HIS A 137 8.06 17.05 -1.55
CA HIS A 137 8.13 16.83 -0.10
C HIS A 137 8.68 18.06 0.59
N VAL A 138 8.15 18.40 1.77
CA VAL A 138 8.68 19.48 2.60
C VAL A 138 9.57 18.92 3.68
N ILE A 139 10.81 19.38 3.71
CA ILE A 139 11.81 19.04 4.70
C ILE A 139 12.20 20.31 5.44
N GLU A 140 12.24 20.25 6.76
CA GLU A 140 12.75 21.32 7.61
C GLU A 140 14.27 21.13 7.81
N ASN A 141 15.05 22.13 7.43
CA ASN A 141 16.51 22.16 7.60
C ASN A 141 16.91 23.37 8.47
N GLU A 142 18.18 23.47 8.85
CA GLU A 142 18.73 24.62 9.62
C GLU A 142 18.49 26.00 8.95
N ARG A 143 18.19 26.01 7.64
CA ARG A 143 17.92 27.21 6.84
C ARG A 143 16.44 27.47 6.57
N GLY A 144 15.55 26.67 7.16
CA GLY A 144 14.10 26.72 6.96
C GLY A 144 13.55 25.62 6.06
N LEU A 145 12.36 25.85 5.52
CA LEU A 145 11.63 24.88 4.70
C LEU A 145 12.27 24.70 3.33
N GLN A 146 12.56 23.46 2.98
CA GLN A 146 13.13 23.05 1.70
C GLN A 146 12.28 21.99 1.02
N ALA A 147 12.12 22.13 -0.30
CA ALA A 147 11.46 21.17 -1.15
C ALA A 147 12.44 20.08 -1.56
N ASP A 148 12.02 18.83 -1.39
CA ASP A 148 12.71 17.65 -1.91
C ASP A 148 11.81 16.91 -2.89
N ASP A 149 12.44 16.12 -3.76
CA ASP A 149 11.74 15.20 -4.67
C ASP A 149 10.67 15.85 -5.58
N VAL A 150 10.99 17.03 -6.10
CA VAL A 150 10.07 17.92 -6.83
C VAL A 150 9.74 17.34 -8.20
N THR A 151 8.46 17.28 -8.54
CA THR A 151 7.94 16.81 -9.84
C THR A 151 6.94 17.81 -10.40
N VAL A 152 7.02 18.12 -11.68
CA VAL A 152 6.05 18.98 -12.35
C VAL A 152 4.72 18.25 -12.52
N ILE A 153 3.62 18.92 -12.19
CA ILE A 153 2.27 18.45 -12.49
C ILE A 153 1.87 19.16 -13.79
N THR A 154 1.93 18.42 -14.90
CA THR A 154 1.52 18.90 -16.22
C THR A 154 0.04 19.23 -16.26
#